data_AF-A0A485J7C4-F1
#
_entry.id   AF-A0A485J7C4-F1
#
_cell.length_a   1.000
_cell.length_b   1.000
_cell.length_c   1.000
_cell.angle_alpha   90.00
_cell.angle_beta   90.00
_cell.angle_gamma   90.00
#
_symmetry.space_group_name_H-M   'P 1'
#
loop_
_entity.id
_entity.type
_entity.pdbx_description
1 polymer ?
#
loop_
_entity_poly.entity_id
_entity_poly.type
_entity_poly.pdbx_seq_one_letter_code
_entity_poly.pdbx_strand_id
1 'polypeptide(L)'
;MPAWLWGKKENSKWEVLDSNSASDGDVWMAWSLLEAGRLWKEQRYTDIGSALLKRIAREEVVTVPGLGSMLLPGKVGFAEDNSWRFNPSYLPPTLAQYFTRFGAPWTTLRETNQRLLLETARKAFRQTGCAMRKTKAGS
;
A
#
# COMPACT_ATOMS: atom_id res chain seq x y z
N MET A 1 -0.98 -8.72 8.55
CA MET A 1 -1.78 -8.09 7.50
C MET A 1 -2.94 -9.04 7.25
N PRO A 2 -4.17 -8.54 7.14
CA PRO A 2 -5.31 -9.36 6.79
C PRO A 2 -5.06 -10.11 5.47
N ALA A 3 -5.62 -11.31 5.37
CA ALA A 3 -5.62 -12.07 4.13
C ALA A 3 -6.56 -11.40 3.13
N TRP A 4 -6.13 -11.23 1.88
CA TRP A 4 -6.94 -10.51 0.88
C TRP A 4 -8.11 -11.34 0.34
N LEU A 5 -8.00 -12.67 0.37
CA LEU A 5 -9.02 -13.56 -0.19
C LEU A 5 -9.45 -14.65 0.80
N TRP A 6 -10.74 -14.68 1.07
CA TRP A 6 -11.40 -15.68 1.89
C TRP A 6 -12.64 -16.20 1.16
N GLY A 7 -12.93 -17.49 1.29
CA GLY A 7 -14.05 -18.09 0.60
C GLY A 7 -14.18 -19.59 0.82
N LYS A 8 -15.12 -20.18 0.08
CA LYS A 8 -15.41 -21.61 0.15
C LYS A 8 -14.45 -22.40 -0.75
N LYS A 9 -13.74 -23.38 -0.19
CA LYS A 9 -12.92 -24.33 -0.95
C LYS A 9 -13.74 -25.47 -1.54
N GLU A 10 -13.14 -26.22 -2.47
CA GLU A 10 -13.75 -27.39 -3.12
C GLU A 10 -14.25 -28.44 -2.11
N ASN A 11 -13.54 -28.60 -0.99
CA ASN A 11 -13.92 -29.47 0.12
C ASN A 11 -15.10 -28.92 0.98
N SER A 12 -15.78 -27.87 0.51
CA SER A 12 -16.87 -27.16 1.18
C SER A 12 -16.53 -26.45 2.50
N LYS A 13 -15.26 -26.36 2.88
CA LYS A 13 -14.83 -25.57 4.04
C LYS A 13 -14.68 -24.10 3.67
N TRP A 14 -14.99 -23.23 4.62
CA TRP A 14 -14.80 -21.78 4.51
C TRP A 14 -13.53 -21.37 5.22
N GLU A 15 -12.55 -20.87 4.48
CA GLU A 15 -11.24 -20.51 5.02
C GLU A 15 -10.53 -19.47 4.16
N VAL A 16 -9.34 -19.04 4.61
CA VAL A 16 -8.46 -18.19 3.83
C VAL A 16 -8.03 -18.95 2.56
N LEU A 17 -8.25 -18.32 1.40
CA LEU A 17 -7.86 -18.86 0.10
C LEU A 17 -6.47 -18.38 -0.32
N ASP A 18 -6.13 -17.13 0.01
CA ASP A 18 -4.79 -16.58 -0.16
C ASP A 18 -4.41 -15.71 1.05
N SER A 19 -3.27 -16.03 1.66
CA SER A 19 -2.73 -15.38 2.85
C SER A 19 -1.89 -14.14 2.55
N ASN A 20 -1.71 -13.78 1.27
CA ASN A 20 -1.13 -12.51 0.90
C ASN A 20 -2.02 -11.34 1.35
N SER A 21 -1.44 -10.15 1.40
CA SER A 21 -2.19 -8.92 1.66
C SER A 21 -2.48 -8.17 0.36
N ALA A 22 -3.41 -7.22 0.45
CA ALA A 22 -3.72 -6.27 -0.61
C ALA A 22 -3.70 -4.87 0.02
N SER A 23 -2.66 -4.11 -0.32
CA SER A 23 -2.30 -2.92 0.45
C SER A 23 -3.33 -1.79 0.35
N ASP A 24 -4.16 -1.77 -0.71
CA ASP A 24 -5.28 -0.84 -0.84
C ASP A 24 -6.33 -1.06 0.26
N GLY A 25 -6.73 -2.31 0.48
CA GLY A 25 -7.60 -2.68 1.59
C GLY A 25 -6.96 -2.34 2.94
N ASP A 26 -5.66 -2.57 3.07
CA ASP A 26 -4.92 -2.30 4.30
C ASP A 26 -4.88 -0.80 4.66
N VAL A 27 -4.60 0.08 3.70
CA VAL A 27 -4.57 1.53 3.95
C VAL A 27 -5.97 2.10 4.20
N TRP A 28 -7.00 1.59 3.52
CA TRP A 28 -8.38 1.96 3.82
C TRP A 28 -8.79 1.54 5.23
N MET A 29 -8.42 0.32 5.64
CA MET A 29 -8.70 -0.17 6.98
C MET A 29 -7.99 0.65 8.06
N ALA A 30 -6.70 0.96 7.87
CA ALA A 30 -5.94 1.79 8.79
C ALA A 30 -6.54 3.20 8.91
N TRP A 31 -6.86 3.84 7.77
CA TRP A 31 -7.50 5.16 7.77
C TRP A 31 -8.84 5.14 8.51
N SER A 32 -9.68 4.15 8.22
CA SER A 32 -11.03 4.02 8.80
C SER A 32 -10.96 3.86 10.32
N LEU A 33 -10.04 3.03 10.82
CA LEU A 33 -9.84 2.85 12.26
C LEU A 33 -9.31 4.11 12.95
N LEU A 34 -8.37 4.82 12.32
CA LEU A 34 -7.82 6.06 12.87
C LEU A 34 -8.87 7.17 12.92
N GLU A 35 -9.66 7.33 11.87
CA GLU A 35 -10.77 8.30 11.84
C GLU A 35 -11.91 7.91 12.76
N ALA A 36 -12.25 6.62 12.87
CA ALA A 36 -13.22 6.11 13.83
C ALA A 36 -12.79 6.43 15.27
N GLY A 37 -11.53 6.18 15.62
CA GLY A 37 -11.00 6.52 16.95
C GLY A 37 -11.09 8.01 17.25
N ARG A 38 -10.79 8.87 16.26
CA ARG A 38 -10.90 10.32 16.39
C ARG A 38 -12.36 10.80 16.52
N LEU A 39 -13.26 10.32 15.67
CA LEU A 39 -14.64 10.79 15.57
C LEU A 39 -15.53 10.24 16.69
N TRP A 40 -15.35 8.97 17.05
CA TRP A 40 -16.13 8.31 18.09
C TRP A 40 -15.46 8.36 19.47
N LYS A 41 -14.26 8.93 19.57
CA LYS A 41 -13.47 9.03 20.81
C LYS A 41 -13.21 7.65 21.45
N GLU A 42 -12.93 6.66 20.63
CA GLU A 42 -12.64 5.28 21.05
C GLU A 42 -11.16 4.96 20.82
N GLN A 43 -10.38 4.99 21.90
CA GLN A 43 -8.92 4.82 21.87
C GLN A 43 -8.53 3.46 21.27
N ARG A 44 -9.34 2.42 21.48
CA ARG A 44 -9.08 1.09 20.91
C ARG A 44 -8.96 1.13 19.38
N TYR A 45 -9.77 1.93 18.69
CA TYR A 45 -9.67 2.05 17.23
C TYR A 45 -8.41 2.78 16.81
N THR A 46 -8.03 3.83 17.53
CA THR A 46 -6.75 4.54 17.29
C THR A 46 -5.56 3.60 17.46
N ASP A 47 -5.57 2.75 18.49
CA ASP A 47 -4.48 1.82 18.78
C ASP A 47 -4.36 0.75 17.68
N ILE A 48 -5.48 0.13 17.29
CA ILE A 48 -5.50 -0.88 16.22
C ILE A 48 -5.08 -0.24 14.88
N GLY A 49 -5.64 0.92 14.53
CA GLY A 49 -5.31 1.63 13.29
C GLY A 49 -3.84 2.05 13.25
N SER A 50 -3.29 2.54 14.36
CA SER A 50 -1.87 2.92 14.46
C SER A 50 -0.95 1.72 14.35
N ALA A 51 -1.31 0.59 14.99
CA ALA A 51 -0.54 -0.65 14.89
C ALA A 51 -0.55 -1.21 13.46
N LEU A 52 -1.70 -1.18 12.80
CA LEU A 52 -1.85 -1.60 11.40
C LEU A 52 -1.03 -0.71 10.46
N LEU A 53 -1.13 0.62 10.59
CA LEU A 53 -0.38 1.57 9.77
C LEU A 53 1.14 1.36 9.91
N LYS A 54 1.64 1.16 11.13
CA LYS A 54 3.05 0.81 11.36
C LYS A 54 3.45 -0.51 10.71
N ARG A 55 2.54 -1.48 10.64
CA ARG A 55 2.80 -2.79 10.02
C ARG A 55 2.84 -2.69 8.49
N ILE A 56 1.94 -1.93 7.87
CA ILE A 56 1.98 -1.59 6.43
C ILE A 56 3.35 -0.99 6.07
N ALA A 57 3.79 0.02 6.83
CA ALA A 57 5.08 0.67 6.60
C ALA A 57 6.29 -0.29 6.71
N ARG A 58 6.19 -1.35 7.52
CA ARG A 58 7.27 -2.32 7.68
C ARG A 58 7.26 -3.45 6.64
N GLU A 59 6.09 -3.85 6.17
CA GLU A 59 5.93 -5.09 5.40
C GLU A 59 5.56 -4.86 3.93
N GLU A 60 5.06 -3.68 3.58
CA GLU A 60 4.54 -3.37 2.24
C GLU A 60 5.09 -2.07 1.67
N VAL A 61 5.96 -1.39 2.41
CA VAL A 61 6.67 -0.20 1.91
C VAL A 61 8.13 -0.55 1.70
N VAL A 62 8.62 -0.28 0.49
CA VAL A 62 10.02 -0.51 0.12
C VAL A 62 10.65 0.78 -0.37
N THR A 63 11.97 0.87 -0.25
CA THR A 63 12.73 1.98 -0.84
C THR A 63 13.23 1.58 -2.22
N VAL A 64 12.75 2.28 -3.25
CA VAL A 64 13.10 2.01 -4.64
C VAL A 64 14.20 2.99 -5.08
N PRO A 65 15.34 2.52 -5.62
CA PRO A 65 16.39 3.39 -6.13
C PRO A 65 15.86 4.39 -7.16
N GLY A 66 16.14 5.68 -6.97
CA GLY A 66 15.71 6.77 -7.86
C GLY A 66 14.28 7.29 -7.63
N LEU A 67 13.47 6.60 -6.82
CA LEU A 67 12.11 7.03 -6.47
C LEU A 67 11.96 7.38 -4.99
N GLY A 68 12.49 6.57 -4.08
CA GLY A 68 12.27 6.68 -2.65
C GLY A 68 11.28 5.63 -2.13
N SER A 69 10.61 5.92 -1.00
CA SER A 69 9.63 5.00 -0.41
C SER A 69 8.40 4.84 -1.31
N MET A 70 8.00 3.60 -1.57
CA MET A 70 6.87 3.23 -2.42
C MET A 70 6.02 2.16 -1.74
N LEU A 71 4.69 2.25 -1.88
CA LEU A 71 3.74 1.24 -1.40
C LEU A 71 3.60 0.13 -2.45
N LEU A 72 3.91 -1.11 -2.06
CA LEU A 72 3.70 -2.30 -2.87
C LEU A 72 2.22 -2.71 -2.81
N PRO A 73 1.67 -3.29 -3.89
CA PRO A 73 0.29 -3.82 -3.91
C PRO A 73 -0.02 -4.91 -2.87
N GLY A 74 1.00 -5.53 -2.29
CA GLY A 74 0.87 -6.53 -1.24
C GLY A 74 2.25 -6.95 -0.74
N LYS A 75 2.30 -7.67 0.39
CA LYS A 75 3.57 -8.01 1.06
C LYS A 75 4.49 -8.91 0.23
N VAL A 76 3.94 -9.75 -0.66
CA VAL A 76 4.70 -10.72 -1.47
C VAL A 76 4.31 -10.60 -2.94
N GLY A 77 5.29 -10.76 -3.84
CA GLY A 77 5.07 -10.94 -5.28
C GLY A 77 5.18 -9.67 -6.15
N PHE A 78 5.49 -8.51 -5.55
CA PHE A 78 5.53 -7.22 -6.25
C PHE A 78 6.89 -6.53 -6.25
N ALA A 79 7.89 -7.12 -5.61
CA ALA A 79 9.28 -6.69 -5.62
C ALA A 79 10.18 -7.87 -5.99
N GLU A 80 11.00 -7.66 -7.01
CA GLU A 80 12.09 -8.54 -7.45
C GLU A 80 13.41 -7.75 -7.34
N ASP A 81 14.57 -8.40 -7.57
CA ASP A 81 15.90 -7.80 -7.37
C ASP A 81 16.09 -6.44 -8.06
N ASN A 82 15.51 -6.26 -9.24
CA ASN A 82 15.66 -5.05 -10.05
C ASN A 82 14.34 -4.55 -10.66
N SER A 83 13.21 -5.08 -10.20
CA SER A 83 11.90 -4.74 -10.76
C SER A 83 10.84 -4.64 -9.67
N TRP A 84 9.92 -3.69 -9.83
CA TRP A 84 8.80 -3.49 -8.92
C TRP A 84 7.52 -3.27 -9.71
N ARG A 85 6.42 -3.77 -9.17
CA ARG A 85 5.08 -3.55 -9.74
C ARG A 85 4.27 -2.70 -8.78
N PHE A 86 3.68 -1.64 -9.30
CA PHE A 86 2.85 -0.72 -8.54
C PHE A 86 1.46 -0.62 -9.17
N ASN A 87 0.49 -0.28 -8.34
CA ASN A 87 -0.85 0.05 -8.78
C ASN A 87 -1.17 1.51 -8.37
N PRO A 88 -1.30 2.44 -9.33
CA PRO A 88 -1.62 3.84 -9.04
C PRO A 88 -2.94 4.05 -8.30
N SER A 89 -3.87 3.09 -8.32
CA SER A 89 -5.16 3.23 -7.61
C SER A 89 -5.09 2.89 -6.12
N TYR A 90 -3.99 2.33 -5.62
CA TYR A 90 -3.93 1.72 -4.30
C TYR A 90 -3.73 2.70 -3.14
N LEU A 91 -3.24 3.90 -3.42
CA LEU A 91 -3.08 4.94 -2.41
C LEU A 91 -3.76 6.24 -2.89
N PRO A 92 -5.02 6.47 -2.51
CA PRO A 92 -5.71 7.72 -2.81
C PRO A 92 -4.92 8.94 -2.28
N PRO A 93 -4.79 10.04 -3.05
CA PRO A 93 -4.03 11.22 -2.61
C PRO A 93 -4.48 11.80 -1.27
N THR A 94 -5.77 11.71 -0.95
CA THR A 94 -6.33 12.14 0.33
C THR A 94 -5.84 11.31 1.51
N LEU A 95 -5.75 9.98 1.35
CA LEU A 95 -5.18 9.08 2.36
C LEU A 95 -3.67 9.30 2.49
N ALA A 96 -2.96 9.46 1.37
CA ALA A 96 -1.53 9.79 1.39
C ALA A 96 -1.26 11.08 2.20
N GLN A 97 -2.06 12.13 1.96
CA GLN A 97 -2.01 13.37 2.74
C GLN A 97 -2.34 13.14 4.21
N TYR A 98 -3.38 12.35 4.51
CA TYR A 98 -3.78 12.05 5.89
C TYR A 98 -2.64 11.43 6.69
N PHE A 99 -1.95 10.44 6.13
CA PHE A 99 -0.91 9.69 6.83
C PHE A 99 0.38 10.47 7.09
N THR A 100 0.62 11.59 6.40
CA THR A 100 1.80 12.44 6.65
C THR A 100 1.94 12.89 8.11
N ARG A 101 0.83 12.97 8.86
CA ARG A 101 0.83 13.28 10.31
C ARG A 101 1.58 12.25 11.16
N PHE A 102 1.83 11.05 10.64
CA PHE A 102 2.57 9.97 11.32
C PHE A 102 4.07 9.94 10.95
N GLY A 103 4.57 10.94 10.20
CA GLY A 103 5.98 11.05 9.84
C GLY A 103 6.41 10.03 8.78
N ALA A 104 7.68 9.64 8.80
CA ALA A 104 8.22 8.68 7.84
C ALA A 104 7.58 7.28 7.99
N PRO A 105 7.37 6.52 6.90
CA PRO A 105 7.68 6.86 5.50
C PRO A 105 6.58 7.67 4.79
N TRP A 106 5.50 8.05 5.48
CA TRP A 106 4.28 8.61 4.88
C TRP A 106 4.49 9.99 4.23
N THR A 107 5.40 10.79 4.78
CA THR A 107 5.80 12.07 4.17
C THR A 107 6.42 11.87 2.79
N THR A 108 7.31 10.89 2.63
CA THR A 108 7.90 10.53 1.32
C THR A 108 6.89 9.86 0.40
N LEU A 109 6.06 8.96 0.94
CA LEU A 109 5.03 8.25 0.16
C LEU A 109 4.03 9.20 -0.49
N ARG A 110 3.69 10.32 0.14
CA ARG A 110 2.84 11.34 -0.47
C ARG A 110 3.45 11.86 -1.77
N GLU A 111 4.72 12.25 -1.74
CA GLU A 111 5.43 12.82 -2.88
C GLU A 111 5.63 11.78 -3.98
N THR A 112 6.05 10.56 -3.62
CA THR A 112 6.27 9.48 -4.60
C THR A 112 4.97 8.96 -5.20
N ASN A 113 3.86 8.96 -4.46
CA ASN A 113 2.53 8.64 -4.99
C ASN A 113 2.07 9.67 -6.03
N GLN A 114 2.30 10.96 -5.80
CA GLN A 114 2.02 11.99 -6.79
C GLN A 114 2.86 11.78 -8.07
N ARG A 115 4.15 11.48 -7.92
CA ARG A 115 5.01 11.14 -9.06
C ARG A 115 4.50 9.91 -9.82
N LEU A 116 4.13 8.84 -9.11
CA LEU A 116 3.57 7.63 -9.72
C LEU A 116 2.35 7.96 -10.57
N LEU A 117 1.39 8.72 -10.04
CA LEU A 117 0.17 9.10 -10.78
C LEU A 117 0.50 9.91 -12.04
N LEU A 118 1.37 10.92 -11.94
CA LEU A 118 1.72 11.79 -13.06
C LEU A 118 2.56 11.09 -14.14
N GLU A 119 3.56 10.30 -13.74
CA GLU A 119 4.50 9.64 -14.65
C GLU A 119 3.86 8.43 -15.34
N THR A 120 2.89 7.77 -14.70
CA THR A 120 2.23 6.58 -15.26
C THR A 120 0.93 6.88 -16.00
N ALA A 121 0.34 8.07 -15.86
CA ALA A 121 -0.92 8.45 -16.53
C ALA A 121 -0.92 8.21 -18.05
N ARG A 122 0.22 8.41 -18.74
CA ARG A 122 0.34 8.12 -20.18
C ARG A 122 0.22 6.62 -20.53
N LYS A 123 0.57 5.72 -19.61
CA LYS A 123 0.44 4.25 -19.76
C LYS A 123 -0.85 3.70 -19.15
N ALA A 124 -1.36 4.32 -18.09
CA ALA A 124 -2.54 3.89 -17.34
C ALA A 124 -3.84 3.91 -18.17
N PHE A 125 -3.94 4.77 -19.19
CA PHE A 125 -5.06 4.74 -20.15
C PHE A 125 -5.15 3.45 -20.99
N ARG A 126 -4.19 2.52 -20.87
CA ARG A 126 -4.20 1.21 -21.56
C ARG A 126 -4.19 -0.01 -20.61
N GLN A 127 -3.73 0.12 -19.36
CA GLN A 127 -3.59 -1.00 -18.40
C GLN A 127 -3.67 -0.50 -16.94
N THR A 128 -4.24 -1.32 -16.03
CA THR A 128 -4.45 -0.99 -14.60
C THR A 128 -3.21 -1.08 -13.71
N GLY A 129 -2.09 -1.63 -14.19
CA GLY A 129 -0.84 -1.78 -13.42
C GLY A 129 0.39 -1.19 -14.12
N CYS A 130 1.40 -0.79 -13.35
CA CYS A 130 2.66 -0.29 -13.88
C CYS A 130 3.87 -1.07 -13.34
N ALA A 131 4.75 -1.52 -14.24
CA ALA A 131 6.02 -2.14 -13.89
C ALA A 131 7.17 -1.12 -14.04
N MET A 132 8.00 -1.02 -13.01
CA MET A 132 9.21 -0.21 -12.98
C MET A 132 10.44 -1.11 -12.91
N ARG A 133 11.51 -0.74 -13.61
CA ARG A 133 12.82 -1.41 -13.54
C ARG A 133 13.88 -0.42 -13.08
N LYS A 134 14.88 -0.92 -12.36
CA LYS A 134 16.09 -0.16 -12.04
C LYS A 134 16.78 0.24 -13.34
N THR A 135 16.90 1.54 -13.61
CA THR A 135 17.76 2.03 -14.69
C THR A 135 19.21 1.88 -14.24
N LYS A 136 20.09 1.38 -15.13
CA LYS A 136 21.54 1.48 -14.90
C LYS A 136 21.85 2.97 -14.79
N ALA A 137 22.37 3.42 -13.65
CA ALA A 137 23.04 4.71 -13.59
C ALA A 137 24.11 4.70 -14.69
N GLY A 138 24.14 5.76 -15.50
CA GLY A 138 25.12 5.95 -16.56
C GLY A 138 26.54 5.79 -16.02
N SER A 139 27.41 5.31 -16.91
CA SER A 139 28.84 5.03 -16.73
C SER A 139 29.59 6.05 -15.87
#